data_AF-A0A535QSP9-F1
#
_entry.id   AF-A0A535QSP9-F1
#
_cell.length_a   1.000
_cell.length_b   1.000
_cell.length_c   1.000
_cell.angle_alpha   90.00
_cell.angle_beta   90.00
_cell.angle_gamma   90.00
#
_symmetry.space_group_name_H-M   'P 1'
#
loop_
_entity.id
_entity.type
_entity.pdbx_description
1 polymer ?
#
loop_
_entity_poly.entity_id
_entity_poly.type
_entity_poly.pdbx_seq_one_letter_code
_entity_poly.pdbx_strand_id
1 'polypeptide(L)'
;MPTAQYPPDYGPHANLNEEEKKKRLDAMVTIWQSDTERRIEREGYRSFIKAVGLDEYRYSVWLRFPEWERSAVVGQVITLQRSPGGSPEDPALFSAWRRDPLLRTMPDWKVQLPNENVFNISVRITPGGLGEGSKWVIVMPKEMIPRYRPAWPRQQDWVAWTRLFDWLSIGIGFIRMMLDSL
;
A
#
# COMPACT_ATOMS: atom_id res chain seq x y z
N MET A 1 -8.03 14.26 -27.48
CA MET A 1 -8.38 14.43 -26.06
C MET A 1 -7.20 15.12 -25.40
N PRO A 2 -7.38 16.18 -24.59
CA PRO A 2 -6.27 16.73 -23.84
C PRO A 2 -5.72 15.61 -22.95
N THR A 3 -4.44 15.29 -23.10
CA THR A 3 -3.72 14.43 -22.16
C THR A 3 -3.88 15.08 -20.80
N ALA A 4 -4.71 14.49 -19.92
CA ALA A 4 -4.85 14.95 -18.55
C ALA A 4 -3.44 15.07 -17.98
N GLN A 5 -3.00 16.30 -17.74
CA GLN A 5 -1.67 16.58 -17.22
C GLN A 5 -1.57 15.89 -15.86
N TYR A 6 -0.49 15.15 -15.65
CA TYR A 6 -0.28 14.48 -14.37
C TYR A 6 -0.28 15.53 -13.25
N PRO A 7 -0.99 15.32 -12.12
CA PRO A 7 -1.02 16.30 -11.04
C PRO A 7 0.41 16.59 -10.56
N PRO A 8 0.75 17.88 -10.31
CA PRO A 8 2.05 18.23 -9.76
C PRO A 8 2.23 17.66 -8.34
N ASP A 9 3.46 17.68 -7.83
CA ASP A 9 3.70 17.47 -6.41
C ASP A 9 3.03 18.59 -5.58
N TYR A 10 2.49 18.24 -4.42
CA TYR A 10 1.80 19.15 -3.51
C TYR A 10 2.48 19.25 -2.15
N GLY A 11 2.10 20.27 -1.39
CA GLY A 11 2.52 20.44 0.00
C GLY A 11 3.91 21.04 0.18
N PRO A 12 4.33 21.26 1.44
CA PRO A 12 5.56 21.99 1.77
C PRO A 12 6.85 21.25 1.37
N HIS A 13 6.74 19.97 0.99
CA HIS A 13 7.88 19.14 0.61
C HIS A 13 8.01 18.91 -0.91
N ALA A 14 7.08 19.44 -1.71
CA ALA A 14 7.09 19.28 -3.17
C ALA A 14 8.36 19.87 -3.83
N ASN A 15 8.84 20.98 -3.28
CA ASN A 15 9.98 21.75 -3.82
C ASN A 15 11.33 21.36 -3.21
N LEU A 16 11.36 20.33 -2.34
CA LEU A 16 12.63 19.82 -1.81
C LEU A 16 13.44 19.20 -2.95
N ASN A 17 14.75 19.16 -2.77
CA ASN A 17 15.62 18.50 -3.73
C ASN A 17 15.45 16.97 -3.66
N GLU A 18 15.98 16.27 -4.67
CA GLU A 18 15.88 14.82 -4.80
C GLU A 18 16.46 14.05 -3.62
N GLU A 19 17.55 14.54 -3.03
CA GLU A 19 18.22 13.89 -1.89
C GLU A 19 17.36 13.99 -0.62
N GLU A 20 16.76 15.15 -0.37
CA GLU A 20 15.85 15.37 0.74
C GLU A 20 14.54 14.58 0.58
N LYS A 21 14.01 14.52 -0.65
CA LYS A 21 12.85 13.67 -0.98
C LYS A 21 13.17 12.20 -0.70
N LYS A 22 14.31 11.70 -1.19
CA LYS A 22 14.79 10.34 -0.90
C LYS A 22 14.90 10.07 0.59
N LYS A 23 15.57 10.94 1.35
CA LYS A 23 15.73 10.79 2.81
C LYS A 23 14.38 10.67 3.53
N ARG A 24 13.37 11.40 3.06
CA ARG A 24 12.01 11.31 3.60
C ARG A 24 11.31 10.00 3.24
N LEU A 25 11.46 9.51 2.01
CA LEU A 25 10.93 8.20 1.62
C LEU A 25 11.58 7.07 2.43
N ASP A 26 12.91 7.11 2.60
CA ASP A 26 13.66 6.15 3.42
C ASP A 26 13.18 6.19 4.88
N ALA A 27 12.96 7.39 5.45
CA ALA A 27 12.40 7.53 6.78
C ALA A 27 10.98 6.97 6.88
N MET A 28 10.12 7.18 5.88
CA MET A 28 8.77 6.61 5.84
C MET A 28 8.79 5.08 5.85
N VAL A 29 9.71 4.46 5.10
CA VAL A 29 9.90 2.99 5.11
C VAL A 29 10.22 2.51 6.52
N THR A 30 11.24 3.09 7.15
CA THR A 30 11.70 2.67 8.49
C THR A 30 10.64 2.86 9.57
N ILE A 31 9.99 4.02 9.58
CA ILE A 31 8.93 4.32 10.56
C ILE A 31 7.77 3.34 10.39
N TRP A 32 7.34 3.10 9.14
CA TRP A 32 6.19 2.26 8.89
C TRP A 32 6.44 0.78 9.20
N GLN A 33 7.64 0.29 8.91
CA GLN A 33 8.09 -1.04 9.35
C GLN A 33 7.96 -1.16 10.87
N SER A 34 8.58 -0.23 11.62
CA SER A 34 8.59 -0.26 13.09
C SER A 34 7.18 -0.14 13.69
N ASP A 35 6.33 0.72 13.14
CA ASP A 35 4.93 0.85 13.59
C ASP A 35 4.14 -0.44 13.40
N THR A 36 4.42 -1.18 12.33
CA THR A 36 3.74 -2.44 12.02
C THR A 36 4.23 -3.57 12.92
N GLU A 37 5.53 -3.64 13.20
CA GLU A 37 6.10 -4.59 14.17
C GLU A 37 5.51 -4.39 15.57
N ARG A 38 5.49 -3.15 16.06
CA ARG A 38 4.84 -2.80 17.34
C ARG A 38 3.36 -3.14 17.35
N ARG A 39 2.68 -3.00 16.21
CA ARG A 39 1.28 -3.37 16.06
C ARG A 39 1.08 -4.89 16.19
N ILE A 40 1.95 -5.69 15.57
CA ILE A 40 1.92 -7.16 15.68
C ILE A 40 2.13 -7.58 17.14
N GLU A 41 3.11 -7.00 17.83
CA GLU A 41 3.39 -7.26 19.24
C GLU A 41 2.18 -6.94 20.13
N ARG A 42 1.52 -5.79 19.88
CA ARG A 42 0.37 -5.33 20.66
C ARG A 42 -0.91 -6.14 20.40
N GLU A 43 -1.21 -6.46 19.14
CA GLU A 43 -2.47 -7.10 18.74
C GLU A 43 -2.42 -8.63 18.82
N GLY A 44 -1.21 -9.18 18.83
CA GLY A 44 -0.95 -10.61 18.73
C GLY A 44 -1.09 -11.12 17.29
N TYR A 45 -0.26 -12.12 16.98
CA TYR A 45 -0.11 -12.71 15.64
C TYR A 45 -1.44 -13.10 14.97
N ARG A 46 -2.30 -13.87 15.64
CA ARG A 46 -3.57 -14.35 15.05
C ARG A 46 -4.53 -13.21 14.67
N SER A 47 -4.68 -12.24 15.56
CA SER A 47 -5.54 -11.08 15.33
C SER A 47 -5.03 -10.25 14.17
N PHE A 48 -3.71 -10.05 14.11
CA PHE A 48 -3.06 -9.33 13.03
C PHE A 48 -3.26 -10.04 11.68
N ILE A 49 -2.96 -11.34 11.60
CA ILE A 49 -3.11 -12.16 10.38
C ILE A 49 -4.51 -12.04 9.80
N LYS A 50 -5.54 -12.21 10.64
CA LYS A 50 -6.94 -12.07 10.22
C LYS A 50 -7.27 -10.63 9.81
N ALA A 51 -6.75 -9.64 10.52
CA ALA A 51 -7.00 -8.23 10.19
C ALA A 51 -6.41 -7.86 8.82
N VAL A 52 -5.22 -8.37 8.49
CA VAL A 52 -4.56 -8.13 7.21
C VAL A 52 -5.02 -9.06 6.09
N GLY A 53 -5.83 -10.08 6.42
CA GLY A 53 -6.42 -11.03 5.47
C GLY A 53 -5.47 -12.16 5.06
N LEU A 54 -4.41 -12.43 5.83
CA LEU A 54 -3.46 -13.49 5.52
C LEU A 54 -3.98 -14.90 5.88
N ASP A 55 -5.18 -14.99 6.44
CA ASP A 55 -5.96 -16.22 6.58
C ASP A 55 -6.64 -16.64 5.27
N GLU A 56 -6.80 -15.73 4.31
CA GLU A 56 -7.39 -16.00 2.99
C GLU A 56 -6.46 -15.70 1.81
N TYR A 57 -5.49 -14.80 2.00
CA TYR A 57 -4.59 -14.31 0.96
C TYR A 57 -3.14 -14.63 1.29
N ARG A 58 -2.31 -14.82 0.25
CA ARG A 58 -0.88 -15.10 0.46
C ARG A 58 -0.09 -13.84 0.84
N TYR A 59 -0.47 -12.71 0.24
CA TYR A 59 0.17 -11.42 0.44
C TYR A 59 -0.87 -10.37 0.80
N SER A 60 -0.52 -9.49 1.72
CA SER A 60 -1.19 -8.21 1.95
C SER A 60 -0.17 -7.11 1.67
N VAL A 61 -0.35 -6.40 0.56
CA VAL A 61 0.51 -5.28 0.17
C VAL A 61 -0.17 -3.98 0.58
N TRP A 62 0.44 -3.24 1.49
CA TRP A 62 -0.01 -1.92 1.87
C TRP A 62 0.78 -0.88 1.08
N LEU A 63 0.11 0.17 0.61
CA LEU A 63 0.70 1.20 -0.23
C LEU A 63 0.41 2.58 0.36
N ARG A 64 1.42 3.45 0.40
CA ARG A 64 1.31 4.88 0.77
C ARG A 64 1.81 5.77 -0.34
N PHE A 65 1.01 6.78 -0.66
CA PHE A 65 1.29 7.75 -1.72
C PHE A 65 1.44 9.14 -1.08
N PRO A 66 2.68 9.63 -0.92
CA PRO A 66 2.91 10.97 -0.41
C PRO A 66 2.47 12.03 -1.43
N GLU A 67 1.86 13.12 -0.97
CA GLU A 67 1.43 14.21 -1.85
C GLU A 67 2.61 14.95 -2.51
N TRP A 68 3.78 14.94 -1.87
CA TRP A 68 4.97 15.73 -2.23
C TRP A 68 5.93 15.03 -3.20
N GLU A 69 5.69 13.76 -3.51
CA GLU A 69 6.42 13.00 -4.52
C GLU A 69 5.43 12.01 -5.15
N ARG A 70 4.61 12.54 -6.06
CA ARG A 70 3.49 11.82 -6.70
C ARG A 70 4.00 10.65 -7.54
N SER A 71 5.24 10.71 -8.01
CA SER A 71 5.87 9.64 -8.79
C SER A 71 6.42 8.49 -7.95
N ALA A 72 6.36 8.58 -6.62
CA ALA A 72 6.77 7.50 -5.72
C ALA A 72 5.62 6.90 -4.92
N VAL A 73 5.83 5.65 -4.55
CA VAL A 73 4.96 4.89 -3.64
C VAL A 73 5.85 4.19 -2.63
N VAL A 74 5.44 4.25 -1.36
CA VAL A 74 6.02 3.42 -0.29
C VAL A 74 5.14 2.19 -0.16
N GLY A 75 5.71 1.00 -0.20
CA GLY A 75 4.99 -0.26 -0.10
C GLY A 75 5.53 -1.12 1.04
N GLN A 76 4.61 -1.82 1.72
CA GLN A 76 4.93 -2.85 2.69
C GLN A 76 4.21 -4.13 2.30
N VAL A 77 4.98 -5.18 1.99
CA VAL A 77 4.48 -6.53 1.75
C VAL A 77 4.46 -7.26 3.09
N ILE A 78 3.30 -7.81 3.42
CA ILE A 78 3.08 -8.65 4.59
C ILE A 78 2.75 -10.05 4.06
N THR A 79 3.51 -11.04 4.48
CA THR A 79 3.33 -12.45 4.11
C THR A 79 3.53 -13.34 5.32
N LEU A 80 3.14 -14.60 5.22
CA LEU A 80 3.44 -15.61 6.22
C LEU A 80 4.69 -16.42 5.82
N GLN A 81 5.65 -16.54 6.73
CA GLN A 81 6.80 -17.43 6.61
C GLN A 81 6.59 -18.67 7.48
N ARG A 82 7.01 -19.83 6.95
CA ARG A 82 6.98 -21.08 7.71
C ARG A 82 7.93 -20.97 8.89
N SER A 83 7.40 -21.11 10.11
CA SER A 83 8.24 -21.17 11.30
C SER A 83 9.04 -22.47 11.29
N PRO A 84 10.37 -22.47 11.54
CA PRO A 84 11.22 -23.66 11.48
C PRO A 84 10.79 -24.80 12.41
N GLY A 85 9.98 -24.51 13.44
CA GLY A 85 9.58 -25.45 14.50
C GLY A 85 8.16 -26.00 14.40
N GLY A 86 7.43 -25.80 13.30
CA GLY A 86 6.02 -26.24 13.18
C GLY A 86 5.02 -25.39 13.97
N SER A 87 5.48 -24.26 14.51
CA SER A 87 4.68 -23.19 15.13
C SER A 87 3.84 -22.44 14.09
N PRO A 88 2.88 -21.57 14.51
CA PRO A 88 2.11 -20.74 13.57
C PRO A 88 3.03 -19.98 12.62
N GLU A 89 2.63 -19.82 11.35
CA GLU A 89 3.43 -19.04 10.42
C GLU A 89 3.61 -17.60 10.93
N ASP A 90 4.85 -17.14 10.97
CA ASP A 90 5.21 -15.82 11.47
C ASP A 90 5.02 -14.78 10.33
N PRO A 91 4.35 -13.65 10.59
CA PRO A 91 4.28 -12.53 9.66
C PRO A 91 5.69 -12.02 9.37
N ALA A 92 6.07 -12.10 8.10
CA ALA A 92 7.23 -11.42 7.58
C ALA A 92 6.80 -10.14 6.89
N LEU A 93 7.60 -9.10 7.13
CA LEU A 93 7.39 -7.76 6.61
C LEU A 93 8.56 -7.39 5.69
N PHE A 94 8.23 -6.85 4.52
CA PHE A 94 9.19 -6.26 3.61
C PHE A 94 8.70 -4.87 3.23
N SER A 95 9.47 -3.84 3.55
CA SER A 95 9.11 -2.45 3.25
C SER A 95 10.14 -1.81 2.32
N ALA A 96 9.66 -1.11 1.30
CA ALA A 96 10.51 -0.37 0.37
C ALA A 96 9.73 0.82 -0.21
N TRP A 97 10.43 1.69 -0.95
CA TRP A 97 9.78 2.64 -1.82
C TRP A 97 10.31 2.48 -3.24
N ARG A 98 9.49 2.85 -4.22
CA ARG A 98 9.86 2.86 -5.64
C ARG A 98 9.23 4.04 -6.35
N ARG A 99 9.88 4.49 -7.42
CA ARG A 99 9.23 5.28 -8.44
C ARG A 99 8.54 4.35 -9.43
N ASP A 100 7.32 4.70 -9.82
CA ASP A 100 6.56 3.86 -10.74
C ASP A 100 5.88 4.73 -11.81
N PRO A 101 6.22 4.53 -13.10
CA PRO A 101 5.61 5.30 -14.19
C PRO A 101 4.09 5.19 -14.24
N LEU A 102 3.51 4.07 -13.80
CA LEU A 102 2.07 3.86 -13.77
C LEU A 102 1.39 4.88 -12.86
N LEU A 103 2.05 5.39 -11.81
CA LEU A 103 1.47 6.42 -10.94
C LEU A 103 1.07 7.67 -11.70
N ARG A 104 1.66 7.92 -12.89
CA ARG A 104 1.27 9.03 -13.78
C ARG A 104 -0.16 8.93 -14.32
N THR A 105 -0.77 7.76 -14.26
CA THR A 105 -2.16 7.54 -14.67
C THR A 105 -3.10 7.38 -13.49
N MET A 106 -2.61 7.51 -12.25
CA MET A 106 -3.43 7.42 -11.06
C MET A 106 -4.40 8.61 -10.99
N PRO A 107 -5.71 8.37 -10.81
CA PRO A 107 -6.67 9.45 -10.59
C PRO A 107 -6.23 10.33 -9.41
N ASP A 108 -6.42 11.65 -9.53
CA ASP A 108 -5.92 12.55 -8.50
C ASP A 108 -6.71 12.43 -7.19
N TRP A 109 -6.16 11.68 -6.25
CA TRP A 109 -6.76 11.47 -4.93
C TRP A 109 -6.89 12.77 -4.10
N LYS A 110 -6.11 13.82 -4.42
CA LYS A 110 -6.20 15.11 -3.72
C LYS A 110 -7.51 15.84 -4.01
N VAL A 111 -8.16 15.57 -5.14
CA VAL A 111 -9.48 16.13 -5.46
C VAL A 111 -10.51 15.65 -4.44
N GLN A 112 -10.43 14.38 -4.02
CA GLN A 112 -11.37 13.82 -3.04
C GLN A 112 -10.88 14.01 -1.59
N LEU A 113 -9.56 14.08 -1.37
CA LEU A 113 -8.94 14.17 -0.05
C LEU A 113 -7.98 15.38 0.04
N PRO A 114 -8.50 16.62 -0.07
CA PRO A 114 -7.67 17.82 -0.18
C PRO A 114 -6.81 18.09 1.07
N ASN A 115 -7.24 17.60 2.23
CA ASN A 115 -6.58 17.81 3.51
C ASN A 115 -5.60 16.70 3.90
N GLU A 116 -5.52 15.62 3.11
CA GLU A 116 -4.64 14.51 3.40
C GLU A 116 -3.29 14.70 2.70
N ASN A 117 -2.20 14.44 3.42
CA ASN A 117 -0.84 14.55 2.87
C ASN A 117 -0.31 13.20 2.38
N VAL A 118 -0.98 12.11 2.77
CA VAL A 118 -0.65 10.74 2.38
C VAL A 118 -1.93 9.97 2.14
N PHE A 119 -2.07 9.39 0.95
CA PHE A 119 -3.13 8.44 0.64
C PHE A 119 -2.67 7.01 0.93
N ASN A 120 -3.51 6.16 1.54
CA ASN A 120 -3.16 4.77 1.81
C ASN A 120 -4.22 3.81 1.25
N ILE A 121 -3.76 2.65 0.78
CA ILE A 121 -4.61 1.57 0.29
C ILE A 121 -3.93 0.23 0.52
N SER A 122 -4.71 -0.85 0.58
CA SER A 122 -4.19 -2.21 0.67
C SER A 122 -4.69 -3.05 -0.51
N VAL A 123 -3.78 -3.86 -1.07
CA VAL A 123 -4.08 -4.88 -2.08
C VAL A 123 -3.75 -6.24 -1.48
N ARG A 124 -4.75 -7.11 -1.35
CA ARG A 124 -4.56 -8.48 -0.88
C ARG A 124 -4.57 -9.42 -2.07
N ILE A 125 -3.61 -10.33 -2.12
CA ILE A 125 -3.28 -11.10 -3.32
C ILE A 125 -3.03 -12.56 -2.96
N THR A 126 -3.70 -13.46 -3.67
CA THR A 126 -3.36 -14.87 -3.76
C THR A 126 -2.83 -15.12 -5.17
N PRO A 127 -1.51 -15.33 -5.35
CA PRO A 127 -0.98 -15.76 -6.63
C PRO A 127 -1.60 -17.10 -7.00
N GLY A 128 -2.13 -17.21 -8.21
CA GLY A 128 -2.69 -18.48 -8.67
C GLY A 128 -1.60 -19.54 -8.75
N GLY A 129 -1.90 -20.73 -8.24
CA GLY A 129 -1.10 -21.95 -8.39
C GLY A 129 -1.98 -23.08 -8.92
N LEU A 130 -1.38 -23.99 -9.71
CA LEU A 130 -1.92 -25.25 -10.28
C LEU A 130 -3.45 -25.51 -10.17
N GLY A 131 -4.29 -24.59 -10.65
CA GLY A 131 -5.75 -24.77 -10.75
C GLY A 131 -6.62 -23.78 -9.97
N GLU A 132 -6.07 -23.05 -9.00
CA GLU A 132 -6.77 -21.97 -8.30
C GLU A 132 -6.41 -20.65 -8.98
N GLY A 133 -7.37 -20.01 -9.68
CA GLY A 133 -7.14 -18.73 -10.34
C GLY A 133 -6.60 -17.67 -9.39
N SER A 134 -5.91 -16.66 -9.92
CA SER A 134 -5.45 -15.53 -9.10
C SER A 134 -6.64 -14.77 -8.51
N LYS A 135 -6.64 -14.61 -7.19
CA LYS A 135 -7.63 -13.81 -6.45
C LYS A 135 -6.94 -12.57 -5.90
N TRP A 136 -7.58 -11.42 -6.03
CA TRP A 136 -7.14 -10.21 -5.36
C TRP A 136 -8.31 -9.33 -4.94
N VAL A 137 -8.08 -8.45 -3.96
CA VAL A 137 -9.04 -7.44 -3.53
C VAL A 137 -8.33 -6.16 -3.11
N ILE A 138 -8.95 -5.03 -3.41
CA ILE A 138 -8.52 -3.71 -2.93
C ILE A 138 -9.33 -3.37 -1.67
N VAL A 139 -8.63 -3.00 -0.62
CA VAL A 139 -9.19 -2.77 0.71
C VAL A 139 -8.84 -1.37 1.17
N MET A 140 -9.85 -0.65 1.67
CA MET A 140 -9.65 0.58 2.42
C MET A 140 -9.15 0.22 3.82
N PRO A 141 -7.99 0.74 4.27
CA PRO A 141 -7.55 0.51 5.64
C PRO A 141 -8.57 1.07 6.64
N LYS A 142 -8.91 0.31 7.68
CA LYS A 142 -10.03 0.64 8.58
C LYS A 142 -9.85 2.01 9.26
N GLU A 143 -8.61 2.34 9.59
CA GLU A 143 -8.17 3.60 10.18
C GLU A 143 -8.45 4.82 9.28
N MET A 144 -8.63 4.61 7.97
CA MET A 144 -8.92 5.68 7.01
C MET A 144 -10.41 5.95 6.88
N ILE A 145 -11.27 4.99 7.21
CA ILE A 145 -12.73 5.13 7.06
C ILE A 145 -13.27 6.37 7.79
N PRO A 146 -12.89 6.66 9.05
CA PRO A 146 -13.35 7.88 9.72
C PRO A 146 -12.76 9.15 9.10
N ARG A 147 -11.50 9.11 8.65
CA ARG A 147 -10.80 10.27 8.06
C ARG A 147 -11.40 10.70 6.73
N TYR A 148 -11.88 9.74 5.95
CA TYR A 148 -12.43 9.99 4.61
C TYR A 148 -13.91 10.36 4.61
N ARG A 149 -14.58 10.38 5.78
CA ARG A 149 -15.91 10.98 5.95
C ARG A 149 -15.75 12.50 6.11
N PRO A 150 -16.49 13.34 5.37
CA PRO A 150 -17.71 13.03 4.61
C PRO A 150 -17.53 12.81 3.09
N ALA A 151 -16.31 12.87 2.54
CA ALA A 151 -16.09 12.87 1.09
C ALA A 151 -16.31 11.51 0.42
N TRP A 152 -15.81 10.41 1.00
CA TRP A 152 -15.90 9.07 0.39
C TRP A 152 -16.57 8.00 1.27
N PRO A 153 -17.82 8.20 1.72
CA PRO A 153 -18.43 7.30 2.68
C PRO A 153 -19.14 6.10 2.05
N ARG A 154 -19.54 6.16 0.76
CA ARG A 154 -20.31 5.08 0.12
C ARG A 154 -19.38 4.06 -0.53
N GLN A 155 -19.60 2.79 -0.20
CA GLN A 155 -18.83 1.66 -0.73
C GLN A 155 -18.82 1.63 -2.27
N GLN A 156 -19.91 2.01 -2.93
CA GLN A 156 -20.00 2.02 -4.39
C GLN A 156 -19.02 3.02 -5.02
N ASP A 157 -18.92 4.24 -4.48
CA ASP A 157 -18.03 5.28 -4.99
C ASP A 157 -16.56 4.88 -4.81
N TRP A 158 -16.23 4.23 -3.69
CA TRP A 158 -14.91 3.66 -3.45
C TRP A 158 -14.58 2.55 -4.46
N VAL A 159 -15.49 1.61 -4.67
CA VAL A 159 -15.31 0.52 -5.63
C VAL A 159 -15.17 1.07 -7.05
N ALA A 160 -15.97 2.06 -7.44
CA ALA A 160 -15.88 2.70 -8.75
C ALA A 160 -14.50 3.35 -8.95
N TRP A 161 -14.01 4.09 -7.95
CA TRP A 161 -12.72 4.76 -8.04
C TRP A 161 -11.53 3.81 -8.05
N THR A 162 -11.54 2.80 -7.19
CA THR A 162 -10.48 1.78 -7.14
C THR A 162 -10.39 0.97 -8.44
N ARG A 163 -11.41 0.99 -9.31
CA ARG A 163 -11.36 0.40 -10.66
C ARG A 163 -10.72 1.30 -11.72
N LEU A 164 -10.49 2.58 -11.42
CA LEU A 164 -9.92 3.54 -12.38
C LEU A 164 -8.38 3.43 -12.51
N PHE A 165 -7.75 2.58 -11.69
CA PHE A 165 -6.30 2.44 -11.64
C PHE A 165 -5.89 0.99 -11.38
N ASP A 166 -4.76 0.57 -11.94
CA ASP A 166 -4.26 -0.79 -11.78
C ASP A 166 -3.39 -0.94 -10.52
N TRP A 167 -4.07 -1.01 -9.37
CA TRP A 167 -3.45 -1.20 -8.06
C TRP A 167 -2.72 -2.54 -7.95
N LEU A 168 -3.20 -3.56 -8.66
CA LEU A 168 -2.61 -4.89 -8.64
C LEU A 168 -1.18 -4.84 -9.22
N SER A 169 -0.98 -4.15 -10.34
CA SER A 169 0.35 -3.98 -10.93
C SER A 169 1.34 -3.30 -9.98
N ILE A 170 0.90 -2.27 -9.24
CA ILE A 170 1.73 -1.64 -8.20
C ILE A 170 2.08 -2.66 -7.11
N GLY A 171 1.07 -3.39 -6.59
CA GLY A 171 1.25 -4.37 -5.54
C GLY A 171 2.19 -5.53 -5.92
N ILE A 172 2.02 -6.10 -7.12
CA ILE A 172 2.90 -7.15 -7.66
C ILE A 172 4.34 -6.65 -7.77
N GLY A 173 4.54 -5.39 -8.13
CA GLY A 173 5.87 -4.78 -8.19
C GLY A 173 6.65 -4.90 -6.87
N PHE A 174 5.98 -4.72 -5.73
CA PHE A 174 6.58 -4.89 -4.41
C PHE A 174 6.79 -6.35 -4.03
N ILE A 175 5.86 -7.25 -4.38
CA ILE A 175 6.04 -8.69 -4.13
C ILE A 175 7.27 -9.21 -4.88
N ARG A 176 7.45 -8.83 -6.15
CA ARG A 176 8.64 -9.20 -6.92
C ARG A 176 9.92 -8.69 -6.27
N MET A 177 9.94 -7.41 -5.89
CA MET A 177 11.08 -6.81 -5.20
C MET A 177 11.43 -7.54 -3.89
N MET A 178 10.43 -7.96 -3.12
CA MET A 178 10.64 -8.77 -1.92
C MET A 178 11.27 -10.13 -2.29
N LEU A 179 10.70 -10.85 -3.26
CA LEU A 179 11.20 -12.15 -3.68
C LEU A 179 12.62 -12.10 -4.23
N ASP A 180 12.99 -11.02 -4.93
CA ASP A 180 14.34 -10.80 -5.44
C ASP A 180 15.36 -10.45 -4.34
N SER A 181 14.88 -10.08 -3.15
CA SER A 181 15.72 -9.71 -1.98
C SER A 181 15.94 -10.86 -0.97
N LEU A 182 15.23 -11.98 -1.15
CA LEU A 182 15.32 -13.20 -0.33
C LEU A 182 16.35 -14.17 -0.92
#